data_AF-A0A318CTN6-F1
#
_entry.id   AF-A0A318CTN6-F1
#
_cell.length_a   1.000
_cell.length_b   1.000
_cell.length_c   1.000
_cell.angle_alpha   90.00
_cell.angle_beta   90.00
_cell.angle_gamma   90.00
#
_symmetry.space_group_name_H-M   'P 1'
#
loop_
_entity.id
_entity.type
_entity.pdbx_description
1 polymer ?
#
loop_
_entity_poly.entity_id
_entity_poly.type
_entity_poly.pdbx_seq_one_letter_code
_entity_poly.pdbx_strand_id
1 'polypeptide(L)'
;MPRIKIDHTKCTGCRHCETACSLNHVANTVNPRRARIRVMKEEDQYFPVIAGPFVDAACTSKQTIVIGNQTYDMCALCRASCPQKPYFIEAETGIPLKCDFCGIPPNPSCVRWCNTGALELVED
;
A
#
# COMPACT_ATOMS: atom_id res chain seq x y z
N MET A 1 6.03 13.53 -13.65
CA MET A 1 4.93 12.64 -13.24
C MET A 1 4.75 12.77 -11.74
N PRO A 2 3.52 13.01 -11.24
CA PRO A 2 3.28 13.16 -9.81
C PRO A 2 3.67 11.88 -9.05
N ARG A 3 4.22 12.03 -7.86
CA ARG A 3 4.67 10.90 -7.01
C ARG A 3 4.03 11.01 -5.62
N ILE A 4 3.92 9.88 -4.93
CA ILE A 4 3.60 9.88 -3.50
C ILE A 4 4.90 9.57 -2.77
N LYS A 5 5.42 10.56 -2.03
CA LYS A 5 6.54 10.38 -1.11
C LYS A 5 6.02 9.68 0.15
N ILE A 6 6.72 8.64 0.57
CA ILE A 6 6.39 7.86 1.76
C ILE A 6 7.54 8.00 2.76
N ASP A 7 7.29 8.71 3.84
CA ASP A 7 8.21 8.79 4.99
C ASP A 7 7.73 7.85 6.09
N HIS A 8 8.25 6.62 6.06
CA HIS A 8 7.86 5.57 7.00
C HIS A 8 8.20 5.94 8.46
N THR A 9 9.19 6.81 8.70
CA THR A 9 9.58 7.23 10.06
C THR A 9 8.50 8.07 10.75
N LYS A 10 7.63 8.71 9.96
CA LYS A 10 6.45 9.45 10.44
C LYS A 10 5.19 8.59 10.53
N CYS A 11 5.24 7.32 10.12
CA CYS A 11 4.08 6.44 10.12
C CYS A 11 3.84 5.88 11.52
N THR A 12 2.65 6.13 12.08
CA THR A 12 2.25 5.62 13.41
C THR A 12 1.49 4.30 13.34
N GLY A 13 1.27 3.75 12.15
CA GLY A 13 0.49 2.52 11.99
C GLY A 13 -1.01 2.68 12.21
N CYS A 14 -1.58 3.90 12.17
CA CYS A 14 -3.02 4.15 12.39
C CYS A 14 -3.95 3.58 11.30
N ARG A 15 -3.42 3.27 10.10
CA ARG A 15 -4.15 2.69 8.95
C ARG A 15 -5.31 3.53 8.41
N HIS A 16 -5.40 4.82 8.75
CA HIS A 16 -6.40 5.73 8.16
C HIS A 16 -6.33 5.79 6.63
N CYS A 17 -5.13 5.66 6.06
CA CYS A 17 -4.93 5.58 4.61
C CYS A 17 -5.62 4.35 3.99
N GLU A 18 -5.66 3.20 4.67
CA GLU A 18 -6.37 2.00 4.19
C GLU A 18 -7.88 2.22 4.22
N THR A 19 -8.39 2.75 5.34
CA THR A 19 -9.81 3.10 5.51
C THR A 19 -10.27 4.07 4.44
N ALA A 20 -9.57 5.20 4.29
CA ALA A 20 -9.89 6.24 3.31
C ALA A 20 -9.81 5.73 1.86
N CYS A 21 -8.83 4.88 1.56
CA CYS A 21 -8.70 4.29 0.23
C CYS A 21 -9.85 3.30 -0.06
N SER A 22 -10.18 2.40 0.88
CA SER A 22 -11.26 1.43 0.68
C SER A 22 -12.62 2.12 0.46
N LEU A 23 -12.94 3.11 1.29
CA LEU A 23 -14.19 3.86 1.20
C LEU A 23 -14.29 4.68 -0.10
N ASN A 24 -13.17 5.23 -0.58
CA ASN A 24 -13.13 5.98 -1.85
C ASN A 24 -13.48 5.11 -3.06
N HIS A 25 -13.21 3.80 -3.01
CA HIS A 25 -13.43 2.90 -4.15
C HIS A 25 -14.68 2.05 -4.01
N VAL A 26 -15.24 1.93 -2.80
CA VAL A 26 -16.46 1.17 -2.53
C VAL A 26 -17.34 2.00 -1.60
N ALA A 27 -18.37 2.61 -2.18
CA ALA A 27 -19.29 3.44 -1.43
C ALA A 27 -19.93 2.64 -0.28
N ASN A 28 -20.07 3.30 0.87
CA ASN A 28 -20.73 2.76 2.07
C ASN A 28 -20.12 1.46 2.64
N THR A 29 -18.89 1.10 2.23
CA THR A 29 -18.20 -0.08 2.75
C THR A 29 -16.78 0.28 3.16
N VAL A 30 -16.46 0.08 4.43
CA VAL A 30 -15.08 0.18 4.93
C VAL A 30 -14.51 -1.23 5.04
N ASN A 31 -13.61 -1.59 4.13
CA ASN A 31 -12.92 -2.86 4.16
C ASN A 31 -11.45 -2.66 3.74
N PRO A 32 -10.50 -2.62 4.70
CA PRO A 32 -9.08 -2.43 4.41
C PRO A 32 -8.48 -3.47 3.46
N ARG A 33 -9.08 -4.66 3.32
CA ARG A 33 -8.65 -5.66 2.32
C ARG A 33 -8.89 -5.20 0.88
N ARG A 34 -9.81 -4.26 0.68
CA ARG A 34 -10.15 -3.66 -0.63
C ARG A 34 -9.36 -2.36 -0.91
N ALA A 35 -8.49 -1.95 0.01
CA ALA A 35 -7.65 -0.77 -0.17
C ALA A 35 -6.49 -1.02 -1.15
N ARG A 36 -6.15 0.00 -1.93
CA ARG A 36 -4.99 0.02 -2.85
C ARG A 36 -3.71 0.53 -2.17
N ILE A 37 -3.71 0.61 -0.85
CA ILE A 37 -2.56 0.88 0.02
C ILE A 37 -2.70 0.00 1.27
N ARG A 38 -1.59 -0.54 1.78
CA ARG A 38 -1.55 -1.37 2.99
C ARG A 38 -0.38 -0.94 3.86
N VAL A 39 -0.60 -0.82 5.17
CA VAL A 39 0.49 -0.55 6.13
C VAL A 39 1.01 -1.89 6.62
N MET A 40 2.24 -2.21 6.24
CA MET A 40 2.96 -3.38 6.68
C MET A 40 3.70 -3.06 7.98
N LYS A 41 3.74 -4.02 8.90
CA LYS A 41 4.49 -3.89 10.14
C LYS A 41 5.68 -4.86 10.07
N GLU A 42 6.88 -4.32 10.12
CA GLU A 42 8.13 -5.09 10.25
C GLU A 42 8.78 -4.62 11.55
N GLU A 43 8.98 -5.53 12.50
CA GLU A 43 9.44 -5.22 13.87
C GLU A 43 8.60 -4.08 14.51
N ASP A 44 9.23 -2.95 14.86
CA ASP A 44 8.59 -1.79 15.47
C ASP A 44 8.32 -0.64 14.48
N GLN A 45 8.43 -0.92 13.17
CA GLN A 45 8.27 0.07 12.11
C GLN A 45 7.06 -0.23 11.21
N TYR A 46 6.51 0.84 10.63
CA TYR A 46 5.34 0.78 9.78
C TYR A 46 5.65 1.29 8.37
N PHE A 47 5.37 0.47 7.37
CA PHE A 47 5.66 0.73 5.97
C PHE A 47 4.36 0.79 5.16
N PRO A 48 3.88 1.98 4.76
CA PRO A 48 2.83 2.11 3.78
C PRO A 48 3.30 1.62 2.41
N VAL A 49 2.62 0.61 1.85
CA VAL A 49 2.90 0.02 0.54
C VAL A 49 1.70 0.23 -0.37
N ILE A 50 1.92 0.91 -1.50
CA ILE A 50 0.88 1.22 -2.48
C ILE A 50 0.83 0.14 -3.56
N ALA A 51 -0.37 -0.38 -3.84
CA ALA A 51 -0.62 -1.41 -4.83
C ALA A 51 -0.02 -1.04 -6.20
N GLY A 52 0.72 -1.99 -6.78
CA GLY A 52 1.42 -1.88 -8.05
C GLY A 52 0.77 -2.75 -9.13
N PRO A 53 1.55 -3.29 -10.09
CA PRO A 53 1.01 -4.11 -11.16
C PRO A 53 0.56 -5.49 -10.66
N PHE A 54 -0.36 -6.10 -11.41
CA PHE A 54 -0.64 -7.53 -11.32
C PHE A 54 0.53 -8.32 -11.93
N VAL A 55 0.80 -9.48 -11.34
CA VAL A 55 1.70 -10.50 -11.90
C VAL A 55 1.00 -11.85 -11.89
N ASP A 56 1.14 -12.60 -12.98
CA ASP A 56 0.53 -13.92 -13.17
C ASP A 56 1.35 -15.04 -12.51
N ALA A 57 2.65 -14.84 -12.35
CA ALA A 57 3.56 -15.78 -11.71
C ALA A 57 4.18 -15.25 -10.41
N ALA A 58 4.52 -16.17 -9.53
CA ALA A 58 5.34 -15.90 -8.36
C ALA A 58 6.83 -15.91 -8.70
N CYS A 59 7.63 -15.19 -7.92
CA CYS A 59 9.09 -15.26 -8.03
C CYS A 59 9.60 -16.67 -7.66
N THR A 60 10.59 -17.17 -8.40
CA THR A 60 11.31 -18.41 -8.07
C THR A 60 12.09 -18.30 -6.76
N SER A 61 12.55 -17.10 -6.42
CA SER A 61 13.24 -16.78 -5.17
C SER A 61 12.57 -15.58 -4.51
N LYS A 62 12.19 -15.74 -3.23
CA LYS A 62 11.74 -14.64 -2.37
C LYS A 62 12.96 -14.08 -1.65
N GLN A 63 12.97 -12.76 -1.46
CA GLN A 63 14.09 -12.07 -0.83
C GLN A 63 13.75 -11.71 0.61
N THR A 64 14.69 -12.03 1.50
CA THR A 64 14.78 -11.43 2.82
C THR A 64 16.03 -10.58 2.81
N ILE A 65 15.93 -9.33 3.25
CA ILE A 65 17.08 -8.43 3.27
C ILE A 65 17.35 -7.96 4.69
N VAL A 66 18.62 -7.73 5.00
CA VAL A 66 19.05 -7.14 6.27
C VAL A 66 19.50 -5.72 5.99
N ILE A 67 18.90 -4.75 6.67
CA ILE A 67 19.32 -3.34 6.62
C ILE A 67 19.62 -2.90 8.04
N GLY A 68 20.88 -2.53 8.31
CA GLY A 68 21.35 -2.30 9.67
C GLY A 68 21.19 -3.56 10.51
N ASN A 69 20.45 -3.47 11.61
CA ASN A 69 20.20 -4.58 12.53
C ASN A 69 18.82 -5.22 12.37
N GLN A 70 18.06 -4.85 11.34
CA GLN A 70 16.70 -5.35 11.11
C GLN A 70 16.61 -6.23 9.87
N THR A 71 15.71 -7.21 9.93
CA THR A 71 15.45 -8.15 8.83
C THR A 71 14.07 -7.90 8.24
N TYR A 72 13.99 -7.72 6.92
CA TYR A 72 12.76 -7.37 6.22
C TYR A 72 12.33 -8.48 5.25
N ASP A 73 11.04 -8.84 5.28
CA ASP A 73 10.42 -9.62 4.21
C ASP A 73 10.13 -8.70 3.00
N MET A 74 10.85 -8.90 1.90
CA MET A 74 10.62 -8.10 0.70
C MET A 74 9.27 -8.40 0.02
N CYS A 75 8.63 -9.52 0.32
CA CYS A 75 7.26 -9.77 -0.14
C CYS A 75 6.26 -8.83 0.55
N ALA A 76 6.52 -8.42 1.80
CA ALA A 76 5.70 -7.46 2.52
C ALA A 76 5.79 -6.06 1.88
N LEU A 77 7.00 -5.62 1.52
CA LEU A 77 7.24 -4.32 0.87
C LEU A 77 6.98 -4.32 -0.65
N CYS A 78 6.80 -5.51 -1.24
CA CYS A 78 6.52 -5.64 -2.66
C CYS A 78 5.13 -5.11 -3.01
N ARG A 79 5.06 -4.32 -4.08
CA ARG A 79 3.81 -3.66 -4.53
C ARG A 79 2.93 -4.56 -5.40
N ALA A 80 3.44 -5.65 -5.94
CA ALA A 80 2.70 -6.46 -6.92
C ALA A 80 1.43 -7.06 -6.32
N SER A 81 0.34 -7.15 -7.09
CA SER A 81 -0.76 -8.06 -6.80
C SER A 81 -0.34 -9.44 -7.29
N CYS A 82 0.12 -10.29 -6.36
CA CYS A 82 0.88 -11.51 -6.65
C CYS A 82 0.13 -12.73 -6.09
N PRO A 83 0.09 -13.88 -6.80
CA PRO A 83 -0.65 -15.07 -6.39
C PRO A 83 -0.16 -15.69 -5.06
N GLN A 84 1.02 -15.31 -4.57
CA GLN A 84 1.58 -15.82 -3.31
C GLN A 84 1.22 -15.01 -2.06
N LYS A 85 0.51 -13.88 -2.19
CA LYS A 85 0.15 -13.06 -1.04
C LYS A 85 -1.30 -12.58 -1.10
N PRO A 86 -1.98 -12.45 0.05
CA PRO A 86 -3.40 -12.07 0.09
C PRO A 86 -3.63 -10.55 -0.02
N TYR A 87 -2.58 -9.75 -0.23
CA TYR A 87 -2.65 -8.29 -0.28
C TYR A 87 -2.76 -7.80 -1.73
N PHE A 88 -3.46 -6.67 -1.92
CA PHE A 88 -3.77 -6.11 -3.24
C PHE A 88 -4.59 -7.04 -4.13
N ILE A 89 -5.43 -7.86 -3.51
CA ILE A 89 -6.41 -8.73 -4.17
C ILE A 89 -7.76 -8.43 -3.52
N GLU A 90 -8.78 -8.21 -4.34
CA GLU A 90 -10.13 -7.92 -3.90
C GLU A 90 -10.68 -9.12 -3.09
N ALA A 91 -11.29 -8.83 -1.95
CA ALA A 91 -11.56 -9.83 -0.91
C ALA A 91 -12.67 -10.83 -1.26
N GLU A 92 -13.58 -10.46 -2.17
CA GLU A 92 -14.77 -11.25 -2.56
C GLU A 92 -14.59 -11.90 -3.93
N THR A 93 -14.01 -11.16 -4.88
CA THR A 93 -13.91 -11.51 -6.30
C THR A 93 -12.54 -12.07 -6.68
N GLY A 94 -11.51 -11.86 -5.87
CA GLY A 94 -10.13 -12.25 -6.21
C GLY A 94 -9.48 -11.38 -7.29
N ILE A 95 -10.11 -10.27 -7.70
CA ILE A 95 -9.59 -9.40 -8.75
C ILE A 95 -8.37 -8.62 -8.22
N PRO A 96 -7.26 -8.54 -8.97
CA PRO A 96 -6.11 -7.72 -8.62
C PRO A 96 -6.45 -6.24 -8.41
N LEU A 97 -5.98 -5.66 -7.31
CA LEU A 97 -6.12 -4.24 -7.01
C LEU A 97 -4.84 -3.50 -7.43
N LYS A 98 -5.01 -2.36 -8.10
CA LYS A 98 -3.94 -1.44 -8.50
C LYS A 98 -4.30 -0.02 -8.10
N CYS A 99 -3.32 0.75 -7.61
CA CYS A 99 -3.51 2.17 -7.33
C CYS A 99 -3.71 2.96 -8.64
N ASP A 100 -4.72 3.80 -8.67
CA ASP A 100 -5.14 4.64 -9.79
C ASP A 100 -4.98 6.14 -9.48
N PHE A 101 -4.24 6.48 -8.41
CA PHE A 101 -4.06 7.84 -7.91
C PHE A 101 -5.36 8.58 -7.55
N CYS A 102 -6.46 7.83 -7.35
CA CYS A 102 -7.79 8.36 -7.14
C CYS A 102 -8.25 9.28 -8.28
N GLY A 103 -7.86 8.95 -9.52
CA GLY A 103 -8.31 9.62 -10.74
C GLY A 103 -7.30 10.56 -11.39
N ILE A 104 -7.78 11.26 -12.41
CA ILE A 104 -7.04 12.28 -13.18
C ILE A 104 -7.91 13.54 -13.19
N PRO A 105 -7.47 14.68 -12.60
CA PRO A 105 -6.18 14.88 -11.93
C PRO A 105 -6.04 14.05 -10.64
N PRO A 106 -4.81 13.73 -10.20
CA PRO A 106 -4.58 12.96 -8.97
C PRO A 106 -5.22 13.60 -7.75
N ASN A 107 -5.98 12.82 -6.98
CA ASN A 107 -6.57 13.26 -5.71
C ASN A 107 -6.51 12.17 -4.62
N PRO A 108 -5.32 11.67 -4.28
CA PRO A 108 -5.14 10.49 -3.42
C PRO A 108 -5.75 10.69 -2.04
N SER A 109 -6.81 9.93 -1.74
CA SER A 109 -7.47 9.98 -0.42
C SER A 109 -6.52 9.58 0.71
N CYS A 110 -5.61 8.64 0.47
CA CYS A 110 -4.63 8.21 1.47
C CYS A 110 -3.69 9.35 1.92
N VAL A 111 -3.33 10.27 1.03
CA VAL A 111 -2.52 11.46 1.35
C VAL A 111 -3.35 12.44 2.18
N ARG A 112 -4.57 12.77 1.73
CA ARG A 112 -5.47 13.72 2.42
C ARG A 112 -5.79 13.31 3.86
N TRP A 113 -5.83 12.01 4.15
CA TRP A 113 -6.14 11.47 5.48
C TRP A 113 -4.89 11.11 6.32
N CYS A 114 -3.68 11.37 5.81
CA CYS A 114 -2.45 11.11 6.54
C CYS A 114 -2.04 12.30 7.42
N ASN A 115 -2.63 12.39 8.62
CA ASN A 115 -2.39 13.51 9.54
C ASN A 115 -0.93 13.65 10.02
N THR A 116 -0.12 12.59 9.95
CA THR A 116 1.29 12.64 10.37
C THR A 116 2.22 13.18 9.29
N GLY A 117 1.73 13.36 8.05
CA GLY A 117 2.57 13.72 6.91
C GLY A 117 3.52 12.59 6.46
N ALA A 118 3.20 11.33 6.79
CA ALA A 118 3.95 10.18 6.28
C ALA A 118 3.71 9.93 4.78
N LEU A 119 2.61 10.46 4.22
CA LEU A 119 2.26 10.37 2.81
C LEU A 119 2.09 11.78 2.25
N GLU A 120 2.88 12.14 1.25
CA GLU A 120 2.85 13.47 0.63
C GLU A 120 2.73 13.31 -0.90
N LEU A 121 1.78 14.00 -1.54
CA LEU A 121 1.76 14.14 -2.99
C LEU A 121 2.82 15.17 -3.37
N VAL A 122 3.79 14.76 -4.18
CA VAL A 122 4.82 15.64 -4.71
C VAL A 122 4.63 15.81 -6.21
N GLU A 123 4.59 17.06 -6.64
CA GLU A 123 4.71 17.43 -8.04
C GLU A 123 6.21 17.43 -8.38
N ASP A 124 6.57 16.96 -9.58
CA ASP A 124 7.96 16.99 -10.03
C ASP A 124 8.45 18.43 -10.23
#